data_AF-A0A3D1ZIH0-F1
#
_entry.id   AF-A0A3D1ZIH0-F1
#
_cell.length_a   1.000
_cell.length_b   1.000
_cell.length_c   1.000
_cell.angle_alpha   90.00
_cell.angle_beta   90.00
_cell.angle_gamma   90.00
#
_symmetry.space_group_name_H-M   'P 1'
#
loop_
_entity.id
_entity.type
_entity.pdbx_description
1 polymer ?
#
loop_
_entity_poly.entity_id
_entity_poly.type
_entity_poly.pdbx_seq_one_letter_code
_entity_poly.pdbx_strand_id
1 'polypeptide(L)'
;IASGKASVLTDEIDRFTEHGILLKSGEELQADIIVTATGFNMSVLGDIDFAIDGKPLDFSETVNYRGMMFTGVPNLLWVFGYFRASWTLRADLLSDFVCRLLAHMEESGSKRVSVTLRPEDEDMDLLPWIDPENFNPGYLMRAMSLLPKRGDKPEWQHTQDYWREKDDIPAINLNAPEFLYG
;
A
#
# COMPACT_ATOMS: atom_id res chain seq x y z
N ILE A 1 34.14 -5.78 -2.50
CA ILE A 1 34.35 -4.64 -1.59
C ILE A 1 35.45 -4.98 -0.59
N ALA A 2 35.22 -5.66 0.55
CA ALA A 2 36.29 -5.98 1.52
C ALA A 2 37.40 -6.92 0.98
N SER A 3 37.05 -7.88 0.11
CA SER A 3 38.01 -8.77 -0.55
C SER A 3 38.58 -8.22 -1.87
N GLY A 4 38.27 -6.97 -2.24
CA GLY A 4 38.69 -6.34 -3.50
C GLY A 4 37.96 -6.81 -4.77
N LYS A 5 37.14 -7.87 -4.71
CA LYS A 5 36.46 -8.46 -5.89
C LYS A 5 35.19 -7.73 -6.37
N ALA A 6 34.85 -6.59 -5.77
CA ALA A 6 33.67 -5.82 -6.17
C ALA A 6 33.90 -4.35 -5.85
N SER A 7 33.42 -3.49 -6.74
CA SER A 7 33.43 -2.03 -6.65
C SER A 7 32.01 -1.49 -6.60
N VAL A 8 31.88 -0.24 -6.13
CA VAL A 8 30.64 0.55 -6.20
C VAL A 8 30.98 1.83 -6.93
N LEU A 9 30.27 2.10 -8.02
CA LEU A 9 30.41 3.34 -8.78
C LEU A 9 29.15 4.19 -8.63
N THR A 10 29.34 5.49 -8.50
CA THR A 10 28.27 6.48 -8.44
C THR A 10 28.40 7.40 -9.65
N ASP A 11 27.54 7.20 -10.65
CA ASP A 11 27.49 7.99 -11.89
C ASP A 11 26.11 7.78 -12.56
N GLU A 12 25.84 8.51 -13.63
CA GLU A 12 24.69 8.31 -14.49
C GLU A 12 25.06 7.48 -15.72
N ILE A 13 24.18 6.52 -16.05
CA ILE A 13 24.29 5.75 -17.29
C ILE A 13 23.97 6.67 -18.47
N ASP A 14 24.86 6.74 -19.46
CA ASP A 14 24.56 7.33 -20.77
C ASP A 14 23.83 6.30 -21.64
N ARG A 15 24.49 5.17 -21.91
CA ARG A 15 23.92 4.09 -22.74
C ARG A 15 24.63 2.75 -22.53
N PHE A 16 23.99 1.69 -23.00
CA PHE A 16 24.63 0.39 -23.19
C PHE A 16 25.50 0.41 -24.45
N THR A 17 26.60 -0.32 -24.43
CA THR A 17 27.49 -0.56 -25.57
C THR A 17 27.59 -2.06 -25.85
N GLU A 18 28.28 -2.43 -26.92
CA GLU A 18 28.57 -3.84 -27.21
C GLU A 18 29.51 -4.47 -26.16
N HIS A 19 30.21 -3.67 -25.36
CA HIS A 19 31.20 -4.13 -24.38
C HIS A 19 30.75 -3.92 -22.92
N GLY A 20 29.66 -3.18 -22.67
CA GLY A 20 29.16 -2.93 -21.32
C GLY A 20 28.29 -1.68 -21.21
N ILE A 21 28.65 -0.77 -20.30
CA ILE A 21 27.89 0.45 -19.98
C ILE A 21 28.78 1.68 -20.07
N LEU A 22 28.43 2.64 -20.92
CA LEU A 22 29.06 3.96 -20.95
C LEU A 22 28.37 4.88 -19.94
N LEU A 23 29.16 5.51 -19.07
CA LEU A 23 28.71 6.51 -18.11
C LEU A 23 28.76 7.91 -18.73
N LYS A 24 27.96 8.85 -18.21
CA LYS A 24 27.97 10.25 -18.67
C LYS A 24 29.31 10.95 -18.42
N SER A 25 30.10 10.48 -17.46
CA SER A 25 31.49 10.92 -17.27
C SER A 25 32.44 10.55 -18.41
N GLY A 26 32.03 9.61 -19.28
CA GLY A 26 32.83 9.08 -20.39
C GLY A 26 33.57 7.78 -20.06
N GLU A 27 33.54 7.30 -18.81
CA GLU A 27 34.07 5.98 -18.46
C GLU A 27 33.18 4.86 -18.99
N GLU A 28 33.78 3.81 -19.55
CA GLU A 28 33.07 2.61 -19.99
C GLU A 28 33.34 1.45 -19.03
N LEU A 29 32.27 0.96 -18.41
CA LEU A 29 32.28 -0.22 -17.55
C LEU A 29 32.12 -1.47 -18.41
N GLN A 30 33.23 -2.16 -18.68
CA GLN A 30 33.18 -3.42 -19.41
C GLN A 30 32.52 -4.53 -18.58
N ALA A 31 31.58 -5.25 -19.21
CA ALA A 31 30.86 -6.34 -18.56
C ALA A 31 30.40 -7.38 -19.57
N ASP A 32 30.61 -8.66 -19.26
CA ASP A 32 30.06 -9.77 -20.04
C ASP A 32 28.57 -10.00 -19.74
N ILE A 33 28.11 -9.63 -18.54
CA ILE A 33 26.75 -9.83 -18.06
C ILE A 33 26.29 -8.57 -17.33
N ILE A 34 25.09 -8.10 -17.68
CA ILE A 34 24.43 -6.99 -16.99
C ILE A 34 23.12 -7.49 -16.39
N VAL A 35 22.93 -7.25 -15.09
CA VAL A 35 21.72 -7.64 -14.35
C VAL A 35 20.97 -6.38 -13.91
N THR A 36 19.78 -6.16 -14.45
CA THR A 36 18.95 -5.00 -14.12
C THR A 36 18.15 -5.23 -12.84
N ALA A 37 18.70 -4.81 -11.71
CA ALA A 37 17.99 -4.81 -10.42
C ALA A 37 17.20 -3.49 -10.19
N THR A 38 16.52 -3.00 -11.23
CA THR A 38 15.90 -1.65 -11.29
C THR A 38 14.51 -1.55 -10.66
N GLY A 39 14.09 -2.56 -9.90
CA GLY A 39 12.79 -2.60 -9.24
C GLY A 39 11.63 -2.83 -10.21
N PHE A 40 10.48 -2.22 -9.92
CA PHE A 40 9.23 -2.43 -10.65
C PHE A 40 8.42 -1.12 -10.75
N ASN A 41 7.42 -1.12 -11.62
CA ASN A 41 6.33 -0.16 -11.58
C ASN A 41 5.21 -0.72 -10.70
N MET A 42 4.71 0.10 -9.78
CA MET A 42 3.66 -0.34 -8.88
C MET A 42 2.35 -0.50 -9.66
N SER A 43 1.74 -1.67 -9.54
CA SER A 43 0.43 -1.99 -10.09
C SER A 43 -0.58 -1.91 -8.96
N VAL A 44 -1.32 -0.80 -8.88
CA VAL A 44 -2.27 -0.58 -7.78
C VAL A 44 -3.43 -1.55 -7.97
N LEU A 45 -3.61 -2.45 -7.00
CA LEU A 45 -4.61 -3.53 -7.05
C LEU A 45 -4.56 -4.39 -8.32
N GLY A 46 -3.37 -4.53 -8.93
CA GLY A 46 -3.16 -5.42 -10.08
C GLY A 46 -3.68 -4.90 -11.42
N ASP A 47 -3.86 -3.58 -11.56
CA ASP A 47 -4.39 -2.91 -12.77
C ASP A 47 -5.77 -3.44 -13.21
N ILE A 48 -6.55 -3.89 -12.23
CA ILE A 48 -7.94 -4.32 -12.44
C ILE A 48 -8.81 -3.07 -12.60
N ASP A 49 -9.63 -3.05 -13.66
CA ASP A 49 -10.63 -2.00 -13.88
C ASP A 49 -11.83 -2.20 -12.93
N PHE A 50 -11.74 -1.66 -11.72
CA PHE A 50 -12.83 -1.70 -10.76
C PHE A 50 -13.97 -0.74 -11.15
N ALA A 51 -15.21 -1.18 -10.89
CA ALA A 51 -16.39 -0.34 -11.04
C ALA A 51 -17.42 -0.63 -9.95
N ILE A 52 -18.17 0.39 -9.54
CA ILE A 52 -19.30 0.29 -8.63
C ILE A 52 -20.53 0.83 -9.37
N ASP A 53 -21.58 0.03 -9.47
CA ASP A 53 -22.82 0.37 -10.19
C ASP A 53 -22.57 0.88 -11.62
N GLY A 54 -21.58 0.29 -12.31
CA GLY A 54 -21.18 0.64 -13.68
C GLY A 54 -20.32 1.90 -13.81
N LYS A 55 -19.95 2.56 -12.71
CA LYS A 55 -19.05 3.72 -12.71
C LYS A 55 -17.62 3.28 -12.36
N PRO A 56 -16.59 3.73 -13.12
CA PRO A 56 -15.19 3.47 -12.77
C PRO A 56 -14.87 3.94 -11.36
N LEU A 57 -14.12 3.12 -10.62
CA LEU A 57 -13.65 3.44 -9.28
C LEU A 57 -12.26 4.07 -9.34
N ASP A 58 -12.14 5.28 -8.82
CA ASP A 58 -10.84 5.92 -8.58
C ASP A 58 -10.47 5.80 -7.10
N PHE A 59 -9.46 4.98 -6.81
CA PHE A 59 -9.00 4.77 -5.43
C PHE A 59 -8.38 6.04 -4.83
N SER A 60 -7.84 6.96 -5.63
CA SER A 60 -7.25 8.21 -5.15
C SER A 60 -8.27 9.16 -4.52
N GLU A 61 -9.55 8.96 -4.82
CA GLU A 61 -10.67 9.70 -4.24
C GLU A 61 -11.25 9.04 -2.98
N THR A 62 -10.75 7.88 -2.59
CA THR A 62 -11.16 7.19 -1.35
C THR A 62 -10.25 7.55 -0.18
N VAL A 63 -10.78 7.42 1.03
CA VAL A 63 -10.00 7.45 2.27
C VAL A 63 -9.81 6.03 2.78
N ASN A 64 -8.58 5.70 3.16
CA ASN A 64 -8.21 4.38 3.61
C ASN A 64 -8.56 4.17 5.09
N TYR A 65 -9.30 3.10 5.41
CA TYR A 65 -9.49 2.63 6.78
C TYR A 65 -8.42 1.59 7.11
N ARG A 66 -7.54 1.91 8.07
CA ARG A 66 -6.51 1.03 8.66
C ARG A 66 -5.68 0.24 7.65
N GLY A 67 -5.36 0.80 6.50
CA GLY A 67 -4.59 0.11 5.46
C GLY A 67 -5.32 -1.05 4.77
N MET A 68 -6.62 -1.24 5.01
CA MET A 68 -7.32 -2.48 4.63
C MET A 68 -8.68 -2.30 3.94
N MET A 69 -9.40 -1.20 4.17
CA MET A 69 -10.67 -0.91 3.48
C MET A 69 -10.67 0.53 2.94
N PHE A 70 -11.66 0.87 2.12
CA PHE A 70 -11.75 2.18 1.47
C PHE A 70 -13.15 2.76 1.61
N THR A 71 -13.25 4.05 1.92
CA THR A 71 -14.55 4.72 2.01
C THR A 71 -15.32 4.61 0.70
N GLY A 72 -16.60 4.23 0.79
CA GLY A 72 -17.47 4.10 -0.38
C GLY A 72 -17.24 2.84 -1.24
N VAL A 73 -16.30 1.97 -0.87
CA VAL A 73 -16.06 0.70 -1.58
C VAL A 73 -16.61 -0.47 -0.75
N PRO A 74 -17.70 -1.13 -1.19
CA PRO A 74 -18.30 -2.22 -0.45
C PRO A 74 -17.55 -3.55 -0.65
N ASN A 75 -17.54 -4.39 0.38
CA ASN A 75 -17.10 -5.79 0.32
C ASN A 75 -15.69 -6.02 -0.27
N LEU A 76 -14.81 -5.02 -0.20
CA LEU A 76 -13.41 -5.13 -0.61
C LEU A 76 -12.50 -4.96 0.60
N LEU A 77 -11.57 -5.90 0.75
CA LEU A 77 -10.46 -5.78 1.68
C LEU A 77 -9.14 -5.88 0.91
N TRP A 78 -8.23 -4.95 1.22
CA TRP A 78 -6.90 -4.85 0.63
C TRP A 78 -5.85 -5.34 1.62
N VAL A 79 -5.07 -6.34 1.21
CA VAL A 79 -3.93 -6.82 1.99
C VAL A 79 -2.68 -6.11 1.51
N PHE A 80 -2.29 -5.06 2.22
CA PHE A 80 -1.01 -4.39 1.99
C PHE A 80 -0.09 -4.55 3.19
N GLY A 81 1.07 -5.20 3.00
CA GLY A 81 1.98 -5.56 4.08
C GLY A 81 2.71 -4.39 4.76
N TYR A 82 3.61 -4.76 5.68
CA TYR A 82 4.53 -3.81 6.29
C TYR A 82 5.77 -3.60 5.41
N PHE A 83 6.40 -2.43 5.54
CA PHE A 83 7.66 -2.11 4.89
C PHE A 83 8.88 -2.59 5.68
N ARG A 84 8.77 -2.61 7.01
CA ARG A 84 9.87 -2.95 7.93
C ARG A 84 9.65 -4.24 8.71
N ALA A 85 8.53 -4.92 8.47
CA ALA A 85 8.21 -6.23 9.03
C ALA A 85 7.70 -7.14 7.92
N SER A 86 7.55 -8.45 8.21
CA SER A 86 7.06 -9.38 7.19
C SER A 86 5.63 -9.03 6.78
N TRP A 87 5.37 -8.96 5.47
CA TRP A 87 4.02 -8.76 4.93
C TRP A 87 3.06 -9.88 5.34
N THR A 88 3.57 -11.09 5.58
CA THR A 88 2.75 -12.24 6.00
C THR A 88 2.15 -12.05 7.39
N LEU A 89 2.79 -11.28 8.27
CA LEU A 89 2.25 -10.98 9.60
C LEU A 89 0.94 -10.18 9.49
N ARG A 90 0.91 -9.17 8.61
CA ARG A 90 -0.31 -8.40 8.38
C ARG A 90 -1.36 -9.24 7.65
N ALA A 91 -0.95 -10.07 6.70
CA ALA A 91 -1.86 -10.93 5.97
C ALA A 91 -2.64 -11.87 6.91
N ASP A 92 -1.99 -12.41 7.94
CA ASP A 92 -2.62 -13.25 8.97
C ASP A 92 -3.66 -12.47 9.78
N LEU A 93 -3.27 -11.29 10.32
CA LEU A 93 -4.17 -10.40 11.07
C LEU A 93 -5.41 -9.99 10.26
N LEU A 94 -5.23 -9.67 8.98
CA LEU A 94 -6.33 -9.28 8.11
C LEU A 94 -7.21 -10.48 7.72
N SER A 95 -6.64 -11.68 7.60
CA SER A 95 -7.42 -12.89 7.35
C SER A 95 -8.35 -13.21 8.52
N ASP A 96 -7.86 -13.09 9.76
CA ASP A 96 -8.67 -13.25 10.97
C ASP A 96 -9.78 -12.18 11.07
N PHE A 97 -9.45 -10.92 10.74
CA PHE A 97 -10.45 -9.84 10.66
C PHE A 97 -11.54 -10.16 9.64
N VAL A 98 -11.17 -10.62 8.43
CA VAL A 98 -12.14 -11.02 7.39
C VAL A 98 -13.05 -12.13 7.89
N CYS A 99 -12.51 -13.18 8.50
CA CYS A 99 -13.32 -14.28 9.06
C CYS A 99 -14.34 -13.78 10.08
N ARG A 100 -13.94 -12.90 10.99
CA ARG A 100 -14.84 -12.29 11.98
C ARG A 100 -15.89 -11.38 11.35
N LEU A 101 -15.49 -10.56 10.37
CA LEU A 101 -16.39 -9.69 9.65
C LEU A 101 -17.46 -10.49 8.91
N LEU A 102 -17.08 -11.56 8.22
CA LEU A 102 -18.01 -12.44 7.52
C LEU A 102 -18.98 -13.14 8.47
N ALA A 103 -18.51 -13.65 9.62
CA ALA A 103 -19.37 -14.23 10.64
C ALA A 103 -20.38 -13.21 11.19
N HIS A 104 -19.93 -11.99 11.47
CA HIS A 104 -20.81 -10.90 11.92
C HIS A 104 -21.87 -10.52 10.86
N MET A 105 -21.49 -10.49 9.58
CA MET A 105 -22.42 -10.25 8.47
C MET A 105 -23.45 -11.38 8.34
N GLU A 106 -23.04 -12.64 8.56
CA GLU A 106 -23.95 -13.78 8.57
C GLU A 106 -24.98 -13.69 9.72
N GLU A 107 -24.52 -13.39 10.94
CA GLU A 107 -25.37 -13.22 12.12
C GLU A 107 -26.38 -12.07 11.99
N SER A 108 -25.95 -10.95 11.41
CA SER A 108 -26.79 -9.77 11.20
C SER A 108 -27.69 -9.85 9.96
N GLY A 109 -27.46 -10.85 9.08
CA GLY A 109 -28.14 -10.98 7.80
C GLY A 109 -27.68 -9.99 6.72
N SER A 110 -26.58 -9.27 6.97
CA SER A 110 -26.01 -8.26 6.07
C SER A 110 -25.38 -8.90 4.83
N LYS A 111 -25.55 -8.28 3.66
CA LYS A 111 -24.94 -8.70 2.38
C LYS A 111 -23.87 -7.74 1.90
N ARG A 112 -23.87 -6.53 2.45
CA ARG A 112 -22.93 -5.47 2.12
C ARG A 112 -22.35 -4.88 3.40
N VAL A 113 -21.06 -4.65 3.40
CA VAL A 113 -20.37 -3.80 4.36
C VAL A 113 -19.49 -2.80 3.62
N SER A 114 -19.53 -1.55 4.05
CA SER A 114 -18.63 -0.49 3.60
C SER A 114 -18.16 0.32 4.80
N VAL A 115 -17.03 0.99 4.67
CA VAL A 115 -16.58 1.98 5.66
C VAL A 115 -16.96 3.39 5.21
N THR A 116 -17.28 4.26 6.17
CA THR A 116 -17.53 5.70 5.98
C THR A 116 -16.77 6.50 7.03
N LEU A 117 -16.46 7.75 6.73
CA LEU A 117 -15.93 8.67 7.74
C LEU A 117 -16.93 8.78 8.90
N ARG A 118 -16.41 8.78 10.13
CA ARG A 118 -17.22 9.06 11.32
C ARG A 118 -17.58 10.55 11.32
N PRO A 119 -18.69 10.98 11.94
CA PRO A 119 -19.07 12.39 11.99
C PRO A 119 -17.95 13.31 12.51
N GLU A 120 -17.17 12.86 13.49
CA GLU A 120 -16.03 13.59 14.05
C GLU A 120 -14.77 13.63 13.15
N ASP A 121 -14.81 12.99 12.00
CA ASP A 121 -13.71 12.91 11.02
C ASP A 121 -14.02 13.61 9.69
N GLU A 122 -15.23 14.15 9.50
CA GLU A 122 -15.64 14.75 8.22
C GLU A 122 -14.73 15.92 7.79
N ASP A 123 -14.24 16.69 8.75
CA ASP A 123 -13.38 17.87 8.53
C ASP A 123 -11.88 17.56 8.74
N MET A 124 -11.47 16.29 8.82
CA MET A 124 -10.06 15.95 9.04
C MET A 124 -9.17 16.27 7.84
N ASP A 125 -7.90 16.53 8.09
CA ASP A 125 -6.93 16.72 7.02
C ASP A 125 -6.73 15.40 6.24
N LEU A 126 -6.82 15.50 4.91
CA LEU A 126 -6.50 14.40 4.01
C LEU A 126 -5.07 14.52 3.50
N LEU A 127 -4.30 13.46 3.70
CA LEU A 127 -2.88 13.39 3.41
C LEU A 127 -2.61 12.29 2.36
N PRO A 128 -1.44 12.31 1.69
CA PRO A 128 -1.01 11.18 0.87
C PRO A 128 -1.01 9.88 1.67
N TRP A 129 -1.32 8.76 1.00
CA TRP A 129 -1.51 7.44 1.62
C TRP A 129 -0.43 7.05 2.65
N ILE A 130 0.81 7.40 2.33
CA ILE A 130 1.99 7.19 3.16
C ILE A 130 2.69 8.52 3.34
N ASP A 131 3.22 8.71 4.54
CA ASP A 131 4.15 9.79 4.83
C ASP A 131 5.52 9.53 4.15
N PRO A 132 5.94 10.35 3.18
CA PRO A 132 7.23 10.18 2.51
C PRO A 132 8.43 10.31 3.46
N GLU A 133 8.30 11.04 4.57
CA GLU A 133 9.36 11.11 5.58
C GLU A 133 9.52 9.77 6.31
N ASN A 134 8.47 8.95 6.36
CA ASN A 134 8.51 7.61 6.93
C ASN A 134 8.94 6.57 5.89
N PHE A 135 8.46 6.64 4.64
CA PHE A 135 8.76 5.65 3.61
C PHE A 135 8.62 6.22 2.18
N ASN A 136 9.73 6.26 1.43
CA ASN A 136 9.84 6.96 0.15
C ASN A 136 10.56 6.20 -1.00
N PRO A 137 10.34 4.87 -1.20
CA PRO A 137 10.96 4.23 -2.35
C PRO A 137 10.40 4.81 -3.66
N GLY A 138 11.27 4.99 -4.64
CA GLY A 138 10.92 5.67 -5.88
C GLY A 138 9.72 5.07 -6.63
N TYR A 139 9.52 3.74 -6.57
CA TYR A 139 8.37 3.10 -7.21
C TYR A 139 7.03 3.51 -6.58
N LEU A 140 7.00 3.72 -5.26
CA LEU A 140 5.81 4.15 -4.53
C LEU A 140 5.56 5.63 -4.80
N MET A 141 6.60 6.45 -4.75
CA MET A 141 6.49 7.90 -4.99
C MET A 141 5.94 8.21 -6.38
N ARG A 142 6.31 7.43 -7.40
CA ARG A 142 5.77 7.55 -8.76
C ARG A 142 4.29 7.20 -8.88
N ALA A 143 3.75 6.42 -7.95
CA ALA A 143 2.38 5.94 -7.99
C ALA A 143 1.51 6.46 -6.83
N MET A 144 2.03 7.40 -6.02
CA MET A 144 1.32 7.96 -4.86
C MET A 144 -0.02 8.61 -5.25
N SER A 145 -0.10 9.23 -6.43
CA SER A 145 -1.33 9.84 -6.94
C SER A 145 -2.43 8.84 -7.31
N LEU A 146 -2.10 7.55 -7.40
CA LEU A 146 -3.05 6.47 -7.71
C LEU A 146 -3.56 5.77 -6.45
N LEU A 147 -2.99 6.10 -5.28
CA LEU A 147 -3.27 5.48 -4.00
C LEU A 147 -4.33 6.25 -3.20
N PRO A 148 -5.06 5.59 -2.29
CA PRO A 148 -6.06 6.27 -1.47
C PRO A 148 -5.46 7.32 -0.55
N LYS A 149 -6.27 8.30 -0.14
CA LYS A 149 -5.88 9.29 0.86
C LYS A 149 -5.85 8.64 2.25
N ARG A 150 -5.07 9.21 3.17
CA ARG A 150 -5.12 8.87 4.60
C ARG A 150 -5.66 10.05 5.40
N GLY A 151 -6.30 9.78 6.52
CA GLY A 151 -6.65 10.81 7.51
C GLY A 151 -5.51 11.04 8.51
N ASP A 152 -5.71 11.98 9.41
CA ASP A 152 -4.75 12.33 10.48
C ASP A 152 -4.90 11.46 11.75
N LYS A 153 -5.99 10.68 11.87
CA LYS A 153 -6.24 9.74 12.98
C LYS A 153 -5.82 8.29 12.67
N PRO A 154 -5.52 7.46 13.69
CA PRO A 154 -5.03 6.09 13.50
C PRO A 154 -5.99 5.17 12.73
N GLU A 155 -7.30 5.38 12.81
CA GLU A 155 -8.29 4.59 12.07
C GLU A 155 -8.16 4.79 10.55
N TRP A 156 -7.61 5.93 10.12
CA TRP A 156 -7.52 6.33 8.72
C TRP A 156 -6.09 6.22 8.17
N GLN A 157 -5.23 5.43 8.82
CA GLN A 157 -3.81 5.29 8.47
C GLN A 157 -3.34 3.84 8.44
N HIS A 158 -2.30 3.59 7.63
CA HIS A 158 -1.50 2.38 7.69
C HIS A 158 -0.23 2.62 8.53
N THR A 159 -0.22 2.16 9.78
CA THR A 159 0.76 2.59 10.80
C THR A 159 2.16 1.98 10.67
N GLN A 160 2.35 0.95 9.84
CA GLN A 160 3.58 0.15 9.74
C GLN A 160 4.03 -0.59 11.02
N ASP A 161 3.28 -0.46 12.12
CA ASP A 161 3.64 -0.99 13.44
C ASP A 161 2.87 -2.27 13.75
N TYR A 162 3.52 -3.41 13.47
CA TYR A 162 2.98 -4.73 13.78
C TYR A 162 2.68 -4.92 15.28
N TRP A 163 3.53 -4.38 16.17
CA TRP A 163 3.40 -4.63 17.61
C TRP A 163 2.16 -3.96 18.18
N ARG A 164 1.75 -2.84 17.59
CA ARG A 164 0.48 -2.20 17.88
C ARG A 164 -0.69 -2.93 17.22
N GLU A 165 -0.58 -3.24 15.93
CA GLU A 165 -1.72 -3.79 15.19
C GLU A 165 -2.10 -5.22 15.55
N LYS A 166 -1.18 -6.04 16.06
CA LYS A 166 -1.52 -7.35 16.61
C LYS A 166 -2.54 -7.27 17.75
N ASP A 167 -2.66 -6.12 18.40
CA ASP A 167 -3.63 -5.86 19.46
C ASP A 167 -4.81 -5.01 18.92
N ASP A 168 -4.53 -3.97 18.13
CA ASP A 168 -5.56 -3.05 17.60
C ASP A 168 -6.52 -3.74 16.60
N ILE A 169 -6.02 -4.54 15.65
CA ILE A 169 -6.87 -5.17 14.62
C ILE A 169 -7.84 -6.17 15.23
N PRO A 170 -7.41 -7.08 16.13
CA PRO A 170 -8.35 -7.93 16.85
C PRO A 170 -9.33 -7.15 17.75
N ALA A 171 -8.98 -5.96 18.21
CA ALA A 171 -9.87 -5.16 19.05
C ALA A 171 -10.94 -4.36 18.26
N ILE A 172 -10.92 -4.37 16.92
CA ILE A 172 -11.89 -3.61 16.11
C ILE A 172 -13.32 -4.02 16.46
N ASN A 173 -14.13 -3.02 16.84
CA ASN A 173 -15.55 -3.19 17.07
C ASN A 173 -16.32 -3.13 15.74
N LEU A 174 -16.84 -4.28 15.31
CA LEU A 174 -17.59 -4.37 14.06
C LEU A 174 -18.94 -3.64 14.08
N ASN A 175 -19.42 -3.20 15.26
CA ASN A 175 -20.62 -2.36 15.39
C ASN A 175 -20.29 -0.85 15.47
N ALA A 176 -19.04 -0.46 15.23
CA ALA A 176 -18.61 0.94 15.29
C ALA A 176 -19.23 1.78 14.15
N PRO A 177 -19.42 3.09 14.33
CA PRO A 177 -20.18 3.94 13.40
C PRO A 177 -19.55 4.07 12.01
N GLU A 178 -18.26 3.80 11.86
CA GLU A 178 -17.63 3.75 10.54
C GLU A 178 -18.13 2.59 9.66
N PHE A 179 -18.70 1.52 10.24
CA PHE A 179 -19.19 0.36 9.48
C PHE A 179 -20.66 0.54 9.09
N LEU A 180 -20.91 0.60 7.78
CA LEU A 180 -22.26 0.63 7.21
C LEU A 180 -22.61 -0.74 6.65
N TYR A 181 -23.60 -1.38 7.27
CA TYR A 181 -24.14 -2.65 6.83
C TYR A 181 -25.44 -2.47 6.04
N GLY A 182 -25.67 -3.35 5.06
CA GLY A 182 -26.91 -3.41 4.28
C GLY A 182 -27.05 -4.68 3.46
#